data_AF-A0A2N1MCR0-F1
#
_entry.id   AF-A0A2N1MCR0-F1
#
_cell.length_a   1.000
_cell.length_b   1.000
_cell.length_c   1.000
_cell.angle_alpha   90.00
_cell.angle_beta   90.00
_cell.angle_gamma   90.00
#
_symmetry.space_group_name_H-M   'P 1'
#
loop_
_entity.id
_entity.type
_entity.pdbx_description
1 polymer ?
#
loop_
_entity_poly.entity_id
_entity_poly.type
_entity_poly.pdbx_seq_one_letter_code
_entity_poly.pdbx_strand_id
1 'polypeptide(L)' 'CKICEEIFKNHSLFNRHAKAIHNCKFLCTFCSQSFSQKRSKREHMRLVHVYTCQICEKNLRSENGLRKHLETQH' A
#
# COMPACT_ATOMS: atom_id res chain seq x y z
N CYS A 1 3.64 -2.98 13.46
CA CYS A 1 2.21 -2.65 13.46
C CYS A 1 2.15 -1.17 13.79
N LYS A 2 1.52 -0.34 12.99
CA LYS A 2 1.43 1.10 13.30
C LYS A 2 0.40 1.44 14.39
N ILE A 3 -0.35 0.46 14.89
CA ILE A 3 -1.30 0.62 16.01
C ILE A 3 -0.61 0.43 17.36
N CYS A 4 0.23 -0.61 17.49
CA CYS A 4 0.87 -1.02 18.76
C CYS A 4 2.40 -1.12 18.67
N GLU A 5 2.98 -0.61 17.59
CA GLU A 5 4.43 -0.52 17.35
C GLU A 5 5.21 -1.84 17.27
N GLU A 6 4.56 -3.00 17.40
CA GLU A 6 5.24 -4.30 17.25
C GLU A 6 5.93 -4.49 15.90
N ILE A 7 7.16 -4.98 15.89
CA ILE A 7 7.94 -5.18 14.66
C ILE A 7 7.80 -6.63 14.20
N PHE A 8 7.55 -6.83 12.91
CA PHE A 8 7.40 -8.16 12.31
C PHE A 8 8.48 -8.40 11.26
N LYS A 9 9.05 -9.61 11.27
CA LYS A 9 10.05 -10.03 10.28
C LYS A 9 9.53 -10.11 8.84
N ASN A 10 8.21 -10.20 8.65
CA ASN A 10 7.59 -10.19 7.32
C ASN A 10 6.13 -9.73 7.36
N HIS A 11 5.59 -9.43 6.18
CA HIS A 11 4.25 -8.88 6.00
C HIS A 11 3.14 -9.88 6.36
N SER A 12 3.37 -11.18 6.18
CA SER A 12 2.39 -12.23 6.52
C SER A 12 2.13 -12.30 8.01
N LEU A 13 3.18 -12.16 8.83
CA LEU A 13 3.06 -12.14 10.29
C LEU A 13 2.36 -10.88 10.79
N PHE A 14 2.71 -9.71 10.24
CA PHE A 14 1.97 -8.48 10.50
C PHE A 14 0.48 -8.64 10.15
N ASN A 15 0.16 -9.23 8.99
CA ASN A 15 -1.23 -9.41 8.58
C ASN A 15 -2.02 -10.29 9.53
N ARG A 16 -1.41 -11.39 9.99
CA ARG A 16 -2.02 -12.28 10.99
C ARG A 16 -2.25 -11.55 12.31
N HIS A 17 -1.24 -10.84 12.80
CA HIS A 17 -1.33 -10.04 14.02
C HIS A 17 -2.44 -8.97 13.92
N ALA A 18 -2.46 -8.17 12.86
CA ALA A 18 -3.42 -7.07 12.73
C ALA A 18 -4.87 -7.57 12.64
N LYS A 19 -5.09 -8.75 12.03
CA LYS A 19 -6.41 -9.40 12.02
C LYS A 19 -6.78 -9.96 13.39
N ALA A 20 -5.86 -10.63 14.08
CA ALA A 20 -6.15 -11.32 15.34
C ALA A 20 -6.28 -10.35 16.53
N ILE A 21 -5.37 -9.37 16.63
CA ILE A 21 -5.25 -8.48 17.79
C ILE A 21 -6.08 -7.21 17.63
N HIS A 22 -6.16 -6.67 16.42
CA HIS A 22 -6.84 -5.39 16.15
C HIS A 22 -8.11 -5.52 15.30
N ASN A 23 -8.52 -6.75 14.95
CA ASN A 23 -9.68 -7.02 14.09
C ASN A 23 -9.68 -6.20 12.78
N CYS A 24 -8.49 -5.86 12.27
CA CYS A 24 -8.33 -5.01 11.11
C CYS A 24 -8.54 -5.80 9.82
N LYS A 25 -9.62 -5.50 9.10
CA LYS A 25 -9.98 -6.21 7.86
C LYS A 25 -9.22 -5.71 6.63
N PHE A 26 -8.84 -4.44 6.59
CA PHE A 26 -8.22 -3.82 5.41
C PHE A 26 -6.78 -3.43 5.70
N LEU A 27 -5.85 -4.26 5.26
CA LEU A 27 -4.42 -4.08 5.51
C LEU A 27 -3.72 -3.56 4.26
N CYS A 28 -2.78 -2.62 4.41
CA CYS A 28 -1.85 -2.30 3.33
C CYS A 28 -1.04 -3.54 2.94
N THR A 29 -0.58 -3.65 1.69
CA THR A 29 0.25 -4.76 1.22
C THR A 29 1.75 -4.43 1.16
N PHE A 30 2.09 -3.16 1.32
CA PHE A 30 3.47 -2.64 1.20
C PHE A 30 4.02 -2.09 2.52
N CYS A 31 3.18 -1.90 3.54
CA CYS A 31 3.62 -1.40 4.84
C CYS A 31 2.73 -1.92 5.98
N SER A 32 3.19 -1.75 7.21
CA SER A 32 2.49 -2.21 8.42
C SER A 32 1.31 -1.33 8.86
N GLN A 33 0.58 -0.75 7.90
CA GLN A 33 -0.60 0.08 8.13
C GLN A 33 -1.90 -0.70 7.92
N SER A 34 -2.88 -0.42 8.77
CA SER A 34 -4.20 -1.06 8.77
C SER A 34 -5.33 -0.04 8.79
N PHE A 35 -6.48 -0.42 8.27
CA PHE A 35 -7.65 0.45 8.10
C PHE A 35 -8.93 -0.28 8.51
N SER A 36 -9.86 0.48 9.09
CA SER A 36 -11.21 0.02 9.41
C SER A 36 -12.12 -0.07 8.18
N GLN A 37 -11.81 0.67 7.11
CA GLN A 37 -12.61 0.73 5.89
C GLN A 37 -11.79 0.48 4.61
N LYS A 38 -12.43 -0.17 3.63
CA LYS A 38 -11.84 -0.43 2.30
C LYS A 38 -11.48 0.87 1.57
N ARG A 39 -12.30 1.91 1.73
CA ARG A 39 -12.09 3.24 1.12
C ARG A 39 -10.79 3.86 1.62
N SER A 40 -10.58 3.90 2.93
CA SER A 40 -9.37 4.46 3.55
C SER A 40 -8.11 3.72 3.11
N LYS A 41 -8.15 2.37 3.06
CA LYS A 41 -7.05 1.59 2.47
C LYS A 41 -6.79 2.00 1.02
N ARG A 42 -7.83 2.11 0.19
CA ARG A 42 -7.68 2.46 -1.23
C ARG A 42 -7.04 3.83 -1.41
N GLU A 43 -7.46 4.81 -0.62
CA GLU A 43 -6.91 6.15 -0.63
C GLU A 43 -5.44 6.16 -0.21
N HIS A 44 -5.09 5.48 0.88
CA HIS A 44 -3.70 5.28 1.30
C HIS A 44 -2.83 4.72 0.17
N MET A 45 -3.29 3.66 -0.50
CA MET A 45 -2.53 3.06 -1.61
C MET A 45 -2.30 4.05 -2.75
N ARG A 46 -3.27 4.94 -3.04
CA ARG A 46 -3.15 5.94 -4.11
C ARG A 46 -2.20 7.10 -3.77
N LEU A 47 -2.08 7.46 -2.50
CA LEU A 47 -1.30 8.62 -2.06
C LEU A 47 0.11 8.25 -1.61
N VAL A 48 0.26 7.11 -0.94
CA VAL A 48 1.53 6.70 -0.31
C VAL A 48 2.32 5.74 -1.19
N HIS A 49 1.63 4.84 -1.90
CA HIS A 49 2.26 3.82 -2.73
C HIS A 49 2.08 4.12 -4.21
N VAL A 50 2.69 5.23 -4.64
CA VAL A 50 2.73 5.64 -6.04
C VAL A 50 3.83 4.91 -6.81
N TYR A 51 3.65 4.83 -8.13
CA TYR A 51 4.60 4.26 -9.08
C TYR A 51 5.27 5.40 -9.82
N THR A 52 6.56 5.60 -9.60
CA THR A 52 7.32 6.69 -10.21
C THR A 52 7.90 6.25 -11.54
N CYS A 53 7.61 6.99 -12.61
CA CYS A 53 8.27 6.82 -13.89
C CYS A 53 9.76 7.17 -13.76
N GLN A 54 10.65 6.27 -14.14
CA GLN A 54 12.11 6.52 -14.00
C GLN A 54 12.67 7.41 -15.12
N ILE A 55 11.87 7.72 -16.15
CA ILE A 55 12.29 8.55 -17.29
C ILE A 55 11.94 10.03 -17.05
N CYS A 56 10.75 10.31 -16.53
CA CYS A 56 10.26 11.68 -16.32
C CYS A 56 9.82 11.98 -14.88
N GLU A 57 10.10 11.07 -13.94
CA GLU A 57 9.79 11.20 -12.50
C GLU A 57 8.30 11.40 -12.16
N LYS A 58 7.41 11.21 -13.13
CA LYS A 58 5.97 11.34 -12.92
C LYS A 58 5.47 10.23 -12.01
N ASN A 59 4.69 10.62 -11.00
CA ASN A 59 4.04 9.69 -10.08
C ASN A 59 2.68 9.24 -10.61
N LEU A 60 2.51 7.92 -10.74
CA LEU A 60 1.29 7.27 -11.19
C LEU A 60 0.65 6.51 -10.04
N ARG A 61 -0.69 6.47 -10.01
CA ARG A 61 -1.47 5.91 -8.88
C ARG A 61 -1.68 4.39 -8.98
N SER A 62 -1.14 3.75 -10.01
CA SER A 62 -1.22 2.30 -10.20
C SER A 62 -0.16 1.82 -11.18
N GLU A 63 0.23 0.56 -11.05
CA GLU A 63 1.16 -0.12 -11.95
C GLU A 63 0.66 -0.10 -13.40
N ASN A 64 -0.62 -0.44 -13.63
CA ASN A 64 -1.23 -0.36 -14.96
C ASN A 64 -1.24 1.07 -15.53
N GLY A 65 -1.34 2.09 -14.65
CA GLY A 65 -1.21 3.49 -15.03
C GLY A 65 0.22 3.84 -15.45
N LEU A 66 1.22 3.32 -14.74
CA LEU A 66 2.63 3.46 -15.13
C LEU A 66 2.90 2.76 -16.46
N ARG A 67 2.45 1.52 -16.66
CA ARG A 67 2.64 0.80 -17.93
C ARG A 67 2.07 1.57 -19.12
N LYS A 68 0.81 2.02 -19.02
CA LYS A 68 0.19 2.86 -20.07
C LYS A 68 0.91 4.19 -20.28
N HIS A 69 1.39 4.80 -19.20
CA HIS A 69 2.17 6.03 -19.29
C HIS A 69 3.47 5.78 -20.06
N LEU A 70 4.18 4.70 -19.78
CA LEU A 70 5.37 4.30 -20.52
C LEU A 70 5.03 4.04 -21.99
N GLU A 71 3.95 3.30 -22.31
CA GLU A 71 3.57 3.00 -23.70
C GLU A 71 3.16 4.21 -24.55
N THR A 72 2.65 5.28 -23.93
CA THR A 72 2.05 6.41 -24.65
C THR A 72 2.85 7.69 -24.57
N GLN A 73 3.82 7.78 -23.66
CA GLN A 73 4.60 8.98 -23.40
C GLN A 73 6.11 8.76 -23.52
N HIS A 74 6.55 7.49 -23.59
CA HIS A 74 7.95 7.06 -23.72
C HIS A 74 8.04 5.83 -24.66
#